data_AF-A0A9D9SFI4-F1
#
_entry.id   AF-A0A9D9SFI4-F1
#
_cell.length_a   1.000
_cell.length_b   1.000
_cell.length_c   1.000
_cell.angle_alpha   90.00
_cell.angle_beta   90.00
_cell.angle_gamma   90.00
#
_symmetry.space_group_name_H-M   'P 1'
#
loop_
_entity.id
_entity.type
_entity.pdbx_description
1 polymer ?
#
loop_
_entity_poly.entity_id
_entity_poly.type
_entity_poly.pdbx_seq_one_letter_code
_entity_poly.pdbx_strand_id
1 'polypeptide(L)'
;ELFLKANEIGGRHGLGMSDQIENRIIEAKSRGIYEAPGMALLHIAYERLVTGIHNEDTIEQYRINGLRLGRLLYQGRWFDPQSIMLRETAQRWVARAVTGTVTLELRRGNDYSILNTESANLTYQPERLSMEKVEDAPFSPLDRIGQLTMRNLDIVDTRAKLGIYAHAGLLSVGEGPHIYKLDGSGKK
;
A
#
# COMPACT_ATOMS: atom_id res chain seq x y z
N GLU A 1 3.39 -29.44 1.66
CA GLU A 1 2.42 -29.74 0.58
C GLU A 1 1.81 -28.49 -0.03
N LEU A 2 1.16 -27.59 0.73
CA LEU A 2 0.54 -26.35 0.21
C LEU A 2 1.48 -25.52 -0.67
N PHE A 3 2.67 -25.17 -0.16
CA PHE A 3 3.64 -24.35 -0.91
C PHE A 3 4.10 -25.01 -2.22
N LEU A 4 4.27 -26.34 -2.22
CA LEU A 4 4.64 -27.08 -3.43
C LEU A 4 3.52 -26.99 -4.47
N LYS A 5 2.27 -27.10 -4.03
CA LYS A 5 1.12 -26.93 -4.93
C LYS A 5 1.00 -25.49 -5.45
N ALA A 6 1.26 -24.50 -4.61
CA ALA A 6 1.28 -23.09 -5.03
C ALA A 6 2.38 -22.82 -6.07
N ASN A 7 3.57 -23.42 -5.89
CA ASN A 7 4.64 -23.36 -6.88
C ASN A 7 4.23 -24.00 -8.21
N GLU A 8 3.58 -25.17 -8.18
CA GLU A 8 3.08 -25.85 -9.37
C GLU A 8 2.03 -24.99 -10.12
N ILE A 9 1.11 -24.36 -9.38
CA ILE A 9 0.09 -23.48 -9.95
C ILE A 9 0.74 -22.24 -10.57
N GLY A 10 1.49 -21.44 -9.80
CA GLY A 10 2.10 -20.22 -10.33
C GLY A 10 3.13 -20.49 -11.43
N GLY A 11 3.86 -21.60 -11.34
CA GLY A 11 4.90 -22.00 -12.29
C GLY A 11 4.36 -22.27 -13.69
N ARG A 12 3.16 -22.85 -13.84
CA ARG A 12 2.50 -23.04 -15.15
C ARG A 12 2.28 -21.74 -15.91
N HIS A 13 2.18 -20.63 -15.19
CA HIS A 13 1.90 -19.31 -15.77
C HIS A 13 3.16 -18.42 -15.83
N GLY A 14 4.29 -18.83 -15.25
CA GLY A 14 5.46 -17.96 -15.09
C GLY A 14 5.20 -16.78 -14.12
N LEU A 15 4.25 -16.95 -13.19
CA LEU A 15 3.88 -15.91 -12.23
C LEU A 15 5.05 -15.59 -11.29
N GLY A 16 5.27 -14.32 -10.98
CA GLY A 16 6.27 -13.90 -10.00
C GLY A 16 7.69 -13.82 -10.52
N MET A 17 7.90 -13.93 -11.84
CA MET A 17 9.21 -13.61 -12.43
C MET A 17 9.47 -12.11 -12.42
N SER A 18 10.71 -11.71 -12.15
CA SER A 18 11.14 -10.31 -12.26
C SER A 18 12.65 -10.16 -12.53
N ASP A 19 13.03 -9.02 -13.10
CA ASP A 19 14.42 -8.59 -13.32
C ASP A 19 14.71 -7.40 -12.41
N GLN A 20 15.69 -7.52 -11.51
CA GLN A 20 16.00 -6.49 -10.52
C GLN A 20 17.48 -6.09 -10.57
N ILE A 21 17.72 -4.79 -10.45
CA ILE A 21 19.03 -4.24 -10.08
C ILE A 21 18.97 -3.91 -8.59
N GLU A 22 19.74 -4.62 -7.77
CA GLU A 22 19.73 -4.52 -6.31
C GLU A 22 21.05 -3.95 -5.76
N ASN A 23 21.01 -3.43 -4.53
CA ASN A 23 22.18 -2.96 -3.81
C ASN A 23 22.66 -4.05 -2.83
N ARG A 24 23.88 -4.54 -3.02
CA ARG A 24 24.55 -5.47 -2.11
C ARG A 24 24.90 -4.77 -0.79
N ILE A 25 25.17 -5.56 0.25
CA ILE A 25 25.58 -5.06 1.57
C ILE A 25 26.84 -4.19 1.47
N ILE A 26 27.75 -4.52 0.55
CA ILE A 26 28.99 -3.79 0.27
C ILE A 26 28.79 -2.52 -0.58
N GLU A 27 27.55 -2.02 -0.69
CA GLU A 27 27.19 -0.78 -1.39
C GLU A 27 27.47 -0.78 -2.90
N ALA A 28 27.61 -1.97 -3.49
CA ALA A 28 27.73 -2.18 -4.94
C ALA A 28 26.43 -2.72 -5.54
N LYS A 29 26.18 -2.45 -6.82
CA LYS A 29 24.99 -2.95 -7.53
C LYS A 29 25.23 -4.32 -8.15
N SER A 30 24.18 -5.13 -8.24
CA SER A 30 24.13 -6.36 -9.04
C SER A 30 22.77 -6.53 -9.72
N ARG A 31 22.69 -7.35 -10.77
CA ARG A 31 21.45 -7.69 -11.48
C ARG A 31 21.10 -9.16 -11.27
N GLY A 32 19.82 -9.48 -11.12
CA GLY A 32 19.31 -10.85 -11.05
C GLY A 32 17.96 -11.01 -11.74
N ILE A 33 17.74 -12.20 -12.30
CA ILE A 33 16.43 -12.68 -12.74
C ILE A 33 15.92 -13.67 -11.69
N TYR A 34 14.71 -13.45 -11.18
CA TYR A 34 14.17 -14.19 -10.04
C TYR A 34 12.91 -14.95 -10.42
N GLU A 35 12.70 -16.09 -9.77
CA GLU A 35 11.48 -16.91 -9.87
C GLU A 35 10.95 -17.19 -8.46
N ALA A 36 9.69 -16.85 -8.19
CA ALA A 36 9.04 -17.12 -6.91
C ALA A 36 7.52 -17.38 -7.05
N PRO A 37 7.10 -18.36 -7.87
CA PRO A 37 5.69 -18.50 -8.27
C PRO A 37 4.71 -18.75 -7.13
N GLY A 38 5.03 -19.63 -6.17
CA GLY A 38 4.15 -19.89 -5.04
C GLY A 38 4.07 -18.71 -4.07
N MET A 39 5.19 -18.03 -3.83
CA MET A 39 5.21 -16.82 -3.01
C MET A 39 4.40 -15.69 -3.65
N ALA A 40 4.54 -15.48 -4.97
CA ALA A 40 3.79 -14.46 -5.69
C ALA A 40 2.28 -14.74 -5.64
N LEU A 41 1.86 -16.00 -5.86
CA LEU A 41 0.45 -16.39 -5.76
C LEU A 41 -0.13 -16.10 -4.36
N LEU A 42 0.55 -16.53 -3.32
CA LEU A 42 0.12 -16.32 -1.94
C LEU A 42 0.15 -14.84 -1.55
N HIS A 43 1.12 -14.09 -2.04
CA HIS A 43 1.25 -12.66 -1.80
C HIS A 43 0.05 -11.89 -2.36
N ILE A 44 -0.39 -12.18 -3.60
CA ILE A 44 -1.56 -11.52 -4.20
C ILE A 44 -2.81 -11.76 -3.34
N ALA A 45 -3.06 -13.01 -2.94
CA ALA A 45 -4.22 -13.34 -2.12
C ALA A 45 -4.15 -12.69 -0.72
N TYR A 46 -2.98 -12.71 -0.07
CA TYR A 46 -2.78 -12.12 1.25
C TYR A 46 -2.94 -10.59 1.21
N GLU A 47 -2.32 -9.90 0.26
CA GLU A 47 -2.47 -8.44 0.09
C GLU A 47 -3.94 -8.08 -0.16
N ARG A 48 -4.63 -8.81 -1.04
CA ARG A 48 -6.03 -8.55 -1.35
C ARG A 48 -6.90 -8.63 -0.09
N LEU A 49 -6.70 -9.65 0.75
CA LEU A 49 -7.42 -9.76 2.01
C LEU A 49 -7.03 -8.64 2.98
N VAL A 50 -5.74 -8.31 3.12
CA VAL A 50 -5.28 -7.21 3.98
C VAL A 50 -5.98 -5.90 3.62
N THR A 51 -6.11 -5.57 2.33
CA THR A 51 -6.80 -4.34 1.88
C THR A 51 -8.29 -4.30 2.17
N GLY A 52 -8.95 -5.46 2.32
CA GLY A 52 -10.38 -5.55 2.62
C GLY A 52 -10.70 -5.65 4.12
N ILE A 53 -9.69 -5.94 4.95
CA ILE A 53 -9.84 -6.21 6.39
C ILE A 53 -9.34 -5.03 7.22
N HIS A 54 -8.12 -4.56 6.96
CA HIS A 54 -7.44 -3.59 7.82
C HIS A 54 -7.74 -2.14 7.41
N ASN A 55 -7.68 -1.23 8.39
CA ASN A 55 -7.81 0.20 8.14
C ASN A 55 -6.53 0.81 7.53
N GLU A 56 -6.61 2.07 7.12
CA GLU A 56 -5.53 2.78 6.43
C GLU A 56 -4.23 2.82 7.24
N ASP A 57 -4.27 3.24 8.50
CA ASP A 57 -3.07 3.35 9.36
C ASP A 57 -2.41 1.99 9.62
N THR A 58 -3.20 0.92 9.77
CA THR A 58 -2.65 -0.43 9.95
C THR A 58 -1.93 -0.91 8.69
N ILE A 59 -2.48 -0.62 7.51
CA ILE A 59 -1.87 -0.95 6.22
C ILE A 59 -0.60 -0.12 6.01
N GLU A 60 -0.61 1.16 6.38
CA GLU A 60 0.57 2.03 6.32
C GLU A 60 1.71 1.44 7.16
N GLN A 61 1.44 1.15 8.44
CA GLN A 61 2.44 0.60 9.35
C GLN A 61 2.95 -0.76 8.87
N TYR A 62 2.06 -1.63 8.37
CA TYR A 62 2.43 -2.91 7.79
C TYR A 62 3.44 -2.77 6.64
N ARG A 63 3.19 -1.84 5.71
CA ARG A 63 4.06 -1.62 4.54
C ARG A 63 5.40 -0.99 4.90
N ILE A 64 5.41 0.04 5.75
CA ILE A 64 6.64 0.68 6.22
C ILE A 64 7.52 -0.32 6.98
N ASN A 65 6.92 -1.09 7.89
CA ASN A 65 7.62 -2.11 8.66
C ASN A 65 8.13 -3.24 7.75
N GLY A 66 7.35 -3.65 6.75
CA GLY A 66 7.75 -4.66 5.76
C GLY A 66 8.98 -4.24 4.96
N LEU A 67 9.04 -3.00 4.47
CA LEU A 67 10.20 -2.46 3.75
C LEU A 67 11.45 -2.45 4.64
N ARG A 68 11.33 -1.99 5.89
CA ARG A 68 12.45 -1.95 6.84
C ARG A 68 12.93 -3.36 7.21
N LEU A 69 11.99 -4.27 7.46
CA LEU A 69 12.29 -5.67 7.76
C LEU A 69 12.94 -6.38 6.57
N GLY A 70 12.50 -6.10 5.33
CA GLY A 70 13.10 -6.65 4.11
C GLY A 70 14.58 -6.29 3.98
N ARG A 71 14.96 -5.04 4.28
CA ARG A 71 16.37 -4.63 4.32
C ARG A 71 17.16 -5.36 5.41
N LEU A 72 16.60 -5.48 6.62
CA LEU A 72 17.25 -6.20 7.72
C LEU A 72 17.45 -7.68 7.39
N LEU A 73 16.46 -8.32 6.77
CA LEU A 73 16.55 -9.69 6.27
C LEU A 73 17.68 -9.83 5.25
N TYR A 74 17.74 -8.95 4.25
CA TYR A 74 18.78 -8.97 3.22
C TYR A 74 20.19 -8.79 3.80
N GLN A 75 20.31 -8.06 4.92
CA GLN A 75 21.57 -7.86 5.65
C GLN A 75 21.94 -9.04 6.57
N GLY A 76 21.16 -10.12 6.61
CA GLY A 76 21.39 -11.27 7.48
C GLY A 76 20.95 -11.06 8.93
N ARG A 77 20.20 -10.00 9.23
CA ARG A 77 19.80 -9.59 10.59
C ARG A 77 18.44 -10.12 11.01
N TRP A 78 18.04 -11.29 10.52
CA TRP A 78 16.67 -11.80 10.69
C TRP A 78 16.27 -12.04 12.15
N PHE A 79 17.23 -12.43 13.00
CA PHE A 79 17.01 -12.71 14.42
C PHE A 79 17.49 -11.60 15.35
N ASP A 80 18.01 -10.49 14.82
CA ASP A 80 18.32 -9.32 15.64
C ASP A 80 17.02 -8.77 16.27
N PRO A 81 17.08 -8.16 17.48
CA PRO A 81 15.89 -7.66 18.19
C PRO A 81 14.99 -6.75 17.35
N GLN A 82 15.58 -5.83 16.58
CA GLN A 82 14.84 -4.93 15.69
C GLN A 82 14.03 -5.66 14.61
N SER A 83 14.48 -6.82 14.14
CA SER A 83 13.75 -7.63 13.17
C SER A 83 12.62 -8.41 13.84
N ILE A 84 12.84 -8.89 15.06
CA ILE A 84 11.82 -9.58 15.86
C ILE A 84 10.65 -8.62 16.13
N MET A 85 10.92 -7.38 16.56
CA MET A 85 9.89 -6.37 16.82
C MET A 85 8.96 -6.13 15.62
N LEU A 86 9.53 -5.97 14.42
CA LEU A 86 8.77 -5.72 13.20
C LEU A 86 7.98 -6.97 12.77
N ARG A 87 8.64 -8.14 12.81
CA ARG A 87 8.03 -9.41 12.39
C ARG A 87 6.87 -9.81 13.30
N GLU A 88 7.05 -9.71 14.61
CA GLU A 88 6.02 -10.06 15.58
C GLU A 88 4.78 -9.18 15.42
N THR A 89 4.98 -7.87 15.22
CA THR A 89 3.88 -6.92 14.98
C THR A 89 3.01 -7.37 13.81
N ALA A 90 3.64 -7.72 12.68
CA ALA A 90 2.91 -8.21 11.50
C ALA A 90 2.26 -9.58 11.74
N GLN A 91 2.98 -10.53 12.35
CA GLN A 91 2.46 -11.87 12.63
C GLN A 91 1.25 -11.87 13.59
N ARG A 92 1.19 -10.92 14.52
CA ARG A 92 0.13 -10.83 15.52
C ARG A 92 -1.03 -9.96 15.05
N TRP A 93 -0.80 -8.68 14.81
CA TRP A 93 -1.86 -7.70 14.65
C TRP A 93 -2.40 -7.64 13.22
N VAL A 94 -1.57 -7.97 12.24
CA VAL A 94 -1.99 -8.00 10.82
C VAL A 94 -2.47 -9.40 10.47
N ALA A 95 -1.59 -10.41 10.55
CA ALA A 95 -1.83 -11.72 9.96
C ALA A 95 -2.95 -12.52 10.66
N ARG A 96 -3.15 -12.36 11.98
CA ARG A 96 -4.17 -13.14 12.71
C ARG A 96 -5.59 -12.80 12.28
N ALA A 97 -5.83 -11.60 11.77
CA ALA A 97 -7.13 -11.19 11.23
C ALA A 97 -7.35 -11.67 9.78
N VAL A 98 -6.30 -12.07 9.07
CA VAL A 98 -6.37 -12.48 7.66
C VAL A 98 -6.88 -13.91 7.58
N THR A 99 -8.20 -14.04 7.46
CA THR A 99 -8.90 -15.31 7.21
C THR A 99 -9.92 -15.08 6.11
N GLY A 100 -9.79 -15.77 4.99
CA GLY A 100 -10.63 -15.57 3.82
C GLY A 100 -10.12 -16.31 2.60
N THR A 101 -10.83 -16.16 1.49
CA THR A 101 -10.52 -16.76 0.19
C THR A 101 -10.49 -15.69 -0.89
N VAL A 102 -9.53 -15.80 -1.81
CA VAL A 102 -9.44 -14.96 -3.01
C VAL A 102 -9.39 -15.87 -4.22
N THR A 103 -10.25 -15.61 -5.20
CA THR A 103 -10.30 -16.36 -6.46
C THR A 103 -9.61 -15.54 -7.54
N LEU A 104 -8.68 -16.16 -8.28
CA LEU A 104 -7.90 -15.50 -9.33
C LEU A 104 -7.93 -16.29 -10.62
N GLU A 105 -7.88 -15.56 -11.73
CA GLU A 105 -7.54 -16.08 -13.06
C GLU A 105 -6.09 -15.73 -13.38
N LEU A 106 -5.25 -16.73 -13.68
CA LEU A 106 -3.86 -16.52 -14.07
C LEU A 106 -3.70 -16.70 -15.58
N ARG A 107 -2.97 -15.79 -16.24
CA ARG A 107 -2.69 -15.84 -17.68
C ARG A 107 -1.20 -16.09 -17.94
N ARG A 108 -0.44 -15.09 -18.41
CA ARG A 108 1.00 -15.21 -18.71
C ARG A 108 1.81 -14.21 -17.89
N GLY A 109 2.82 -14.71 -17.19
CA GLY A 109 3.65 -13.90 -16.30
C GLY A 109 2.83 -13.30 -15.17
N ASN A 110 2.95 -11.99 -15.00
CA ASN A 110 2.24 -11.23 -13.98
C ASN A 110 0.87 -10.69 -14.46
N ASP A 111 0.36 -11.22 -15.57
CA ASP A 111 -0.99 -10.93 -16.06
C ASP A 111 -2.01 -11.86 -15.38
N TYR A 112 -2.85 -11.28 -14.51
CA TYR A 112 -3.89 -11.99 -13.77
C TYR A 112 -5.09 -11.08 -13.47
N SER A 113 -6.22 -11.67 -13.08
CA SER A 113 -7.41 -10.95 -12.65
C SER A 113 -7.93 -11.51 -11.34
N ILE A 114 -8.30 -10.63 -10.41
CA ILE A 114 -9.01 -11.01 -9.18
C ILE A 114 -10.48 -11.15 -9.53
N LEU A 115 -11.05 -12.33 -9.32
CA LEU A 115 -12.44 -12.64 -9.64
C LEU A 115 -13.36 -12.49 -8.45
N ASN A 116 -12.90 -12.89 -7.25
CA ASN A 116 -13.71 -12.84 -6.04
C ASN A 116 -12.84 -12.65 -4.79
N THR A 117 -13.41 -12.10 -3.72
CA THR A 117 -12.76 -11.90 -2.42
C THR A 117 -13.79 -12.08 -1.32
N GLU A 118 -13.58 -13.08 -0.48
CA GLU A 118 -14.51 -13.46 0.58
C GLU A 118 -13.78 -13.53 1.93
N SER A 119 -14.34 -12.92 2.96
CA SER A 119 -13.88 -13.07 4.33
C SER A 119 -14.98 -12.63 5.29
N ALA A 120 -15.13 -13.34 6.41
CA ALA A 120 -16.00 -12.91 7.50
C ALA A 120 -15.48 -11.67 8.23
N ASN A 121 -14.20 -11.31 8.02
CA ASN A 121 -13.52 -10.20 8.68
C ASN A 121 -13.44 -8.95 7.78
N LEU A 122 -14.12 -8.92 6.63
CA LEU A 122 -14.14 -7.74 5.78
C LEU A 122 -14.75 -6.55 6.53
N THR A 123 -14.01 -5.45 6.54
CA THR A 123 -14.54 -4.13 6.93
C THR A 123 -15.14 -3.41 5.72
N TYR A 124 -14.84 -3.87 4.50
CA TYR A 124 -15.57 -3.52 3.29
C TYR A 124 -17.01 -4.05 3.36
N GLN A 125 -17.96 -3.15 3.62
CA GLN A 125 -19.39 -3.44 3.79
C GLN A 125 -20.19 -2.33 3.08
N PRO A 126 -20.40 -2.43 1.76
CA PRO A 126 -21.04 -1.36 0.97
C PRO A 126 -22.46 -1.05 1.43
N GLU A 127 -23.18 -2.04 1.96
CA GLU A 127 -24.52 -1.89 2.52
C GLU A 127 -24.56 -0.91 3.71
N ARG A 128 -23.47 -0.81 4.49
CA ARG A 128 -23.38 0.18 5.59
C ARG A 128 -23.25 1.62 5.10
N LEU A 129 -22.90 1.82 3.84
CA LEU A 129 -22.82 3.14 3.20
C LEU A 129 -24.02 3.39 2.28
N SER A 130 -25.01 2.49 2.26
CA SER A 130 -26.24 2.69 1.50
C SER A 130 -27.01 3.90 2.05
N MET A 131 -27.51 4.72 1.12
CA MET A 131 -28.33 5.90 1.42
C MET A 131 -29.78 5.70 0.96
N GLU A 132 -30.17 4.48 0.60
CA GLU A 132 -31.49 4.19 0.03
C GLU A 132 -32.63 4.28 1.07
N LYS A 133 -32.34 3.95 2.34
CA LYS A 133 -33.25 4.09 3.48
C LYS A 133 -32.64 5.06 4.47
N VAL A 134 -33.24 6.25 4.57
CA VAL A 134 -32.71 7.37 5.35
C VAL A 134 -32.70 7.12 6.86
N GLU A 135 -33.49 6.18 7.37
CA GLU A 135 -33.55 5.83 8.79
C GLU A 135 -32.28 5.11 9.29
N ASP A 136 -31.61 4.37 8.40
CA ASP A 136 -30.39 3.60 8.71
C ASP A 136 -29.11 4.29 8.21
N ALA A 137 -29.22 5.50 7.67
CA ALA A 137 -28.09 6.20 7.06
C ALA A 137 -27.03 6.59 8.12
N PRO A 138 -25.74 6.26 7.91
CA PRO A 138 -24.68 6.54 8.90
C PRO A 138 -24.34 8.03 9.04
N PHE A 139 -24.67 8.85 8.04
CA PHE A 139 -24.48 10.30 8.05
C PHE A 139 -25.40 10.96 7.01
N SER A 140 -25.73 12.22 7.26
CA SER A 140 -26.49 13.07 6.34
C SER A 140 -25.57 13.93 5.46
N PRO A 141 -26.10 14.56 4.40
CA PRO A 141 -25.34 15.54 3.62
C PRO A 141 -24.80 16.71 4.45
N LEU A 142 -25.52 17.12 5.51
CA LEU A 142 -25.11 18.23 6.37
C LEU A 142 -23.89 17.85 7.23
N ASP A 143 -23.79 16.61 7.69
CA ASP A 143 -22.65 16.14 8.48
C ASP A 143 -21.35 16.24 7.67
N ARG A 144 -21.42 15.91 6.37
CA ARG A 144 -20.27 16.04 5.47
C ARG A 144 -19.86 17.50 5.25
N ILE A 145 -20.81 18.43 5.19
CA ILE A 145 -20.50 19.88 5.13
C ILE A 145 -19.78 20.33 6.41
N GLY A 146 -20.22 19.85 7.58
CA GLY A 146 -19.54 20.09 8.85
C GLY A 146 -18.09 19.58 8.82
N GLN A 147 -17.86 18.36 8.33
CA GLN A 147 -16.52 17.79 8.20
C GLN A 147 -15.61 18.62 7.27
N LEU A 148 -16.15 19.13 6.15
CA LEU A 148 -15.40 20.00 5.23
C LEU A 148 -14.99 21.31 5.90
N THR A 149 -15.87 21.87 6.72
CA THR A 149 -15.65 23.15 7.40
C THR A 149 -14.46 23.09 8.36
N MET A 150 -14.25 21.95 9.02
CA MET A 150 -13.10 21.73 9.93
C MET A 150 -11.74 21.79 9.24
N ARG A 151 -11.67 21.73 7.90
CA ARG A 151 -10.43 21.83 7.12
C ARG A 151 -10.01 23.27 6.80
N ASN A 152 -10.89 24.25 6.99
CA ASN A 152 -10.67 25.63 6.52
C ASN A 152 -9.42 26.29 7.12
N LEU A 153 -9.13 26.09 8.41
CA LEU A 153 -7.98 26.72 9.07
C LEU A 153 -6.66 26.26 8.44
N ASP A 154 -6.49 24.95 8.31
CA ASP A 154 -5.29 24.35 7.69
C ASP A 154 -5.16 24.70 6.20
N ILE A 155 -6.28 24.84 5.49
CA ILE A 155 -6.29 25.29 4.08
C ILE A 155 -5.77 26.73 3.97
N VAL A 156 -6.21 27.63 4.85
CA VAL A 156 -5.75 29.03 4.88
C VAL A 156 -4.26 29.10 5.22
N ASP A 157 -3.83 28.34 6.22
CA ASP A 157 -2.41 28.27 6.61
C ASP A 157 -1.53 27.72 5.49
N THR A 158 -1.97 26.65 4.83
CA THR A 158 -1.30 26.07 3.66
C THR A 158 -1.22 27.08 2.52
N ARG A 159 -2.30 27.81 2.23
CA ARG A 159 -2.29 28.88 1.21
C ARG A 159 -1.29 29.98 1.56
N ALA A 160 -1.21 30.39 2.82
CA ALA A 160 -0.22 31.36 3.29
C ALA A 160 1.22 30.84 3.15
N LYS A 161 1.45 29.54 3.43
CA LYS A 161 2.74 28.88 3.22
C LYS A 161 3.19 28.91 1.76
N LEU A 162 2.29 28.72 0.80
CA LEU A 162 2.63 28.86 -0.62
C LEU A 162 3.16 30.26 -0.96
N GLY A 163 2.58 31.31 -0.37
CA GLY A 163 3.09 32.68 -0.49
C GLY A 163 4.50 32.84 0.10
N ILE A 164 4.75 32.26 1.28
CA ILE A 164 6.08 32.26 1.91
C ILE A 164 7.10 31.54 1.01
N TYR A 165 6.75 30.38 0.44
CA TYR A 165 7.62 29.64 -0.46
C TYR A 165 7.94 30.42 -1.74
N ALA A 166 6.98 31.17 -2.28
CA ALA A 166 7.23 32.05 -3.42
C ALA A 166 8.19 33.21 -3.08
N HIS A 167 8.01 33.87 -1.93
CA HIS A 167 8.94 34.92 -1.49
C HIS A 167 10.35 34.39 -1.20
N ALA A 168 10.45 33.14 -0.74
CA ALA A 168 11.72 32.45 -0.54
C ALA A 168 12.35 31.95 -1.85
N GLY A 169 11.72 32.16 -3.01
CA GLY A 169 12.22 31.74 -4.32
C GLY A 169 12.13 30.23 -4.58
N LEU A 170 11.27 29.51 -3.85
CA LEU A 170 11.04 28.07 -4.04
C LEU A 170 9.90 27.78 -5.04
N LEU A 171 9.01 28.76 -5.25
CA LEU A 171 7.86 28.65 -6.16
C LEU A 171 7.77 29.88 -7.07
N SER A 172 7.49 29.67 -8.35
CA SER A 172 7.01 30.71 -9.27
C SER A 172 5.50 30.81 -9.24
N VAL A 173 4.99 31.99 -9.60
CA VAL A 173 3.56 32.19 -9.85
C VAL A 173 3.22 31.56 -11.21
N GLY A 174 2.26 30.63 -11.23
CA GLY A 174 1.80 30.03 -12.48
C GLY A 174 0.85 30.97 -13.25
N GLU A 175 0.79 30.82 -14.57
CA GLU A 175 -0.30 31.40 -15.37
C GLU A 175 -1.53 30.46 -15.38
N GLY A 176 -2.74 31.02 -15.25
CA GLY A 176 -4.01 30.28 -15.30
C GLY A 176 -4.49 29.71 -13.96
N PRO A 177 -5.18 28.55 -13.91
CA PRO A 177 -5.77 27.99 -12.69
C PRO A 177 -4.74 27.47 -11.65
N HIS A 178 -3.44 27.53 -11.98
CA HIS A 178 -2.35 27.10 -11.10
C HIS A 178 -1.73 28.32 -10.42
N ILE A 179 -1.95 28.46 -9.11
CA ILE A 179 -1.49 29.62 -8.33
C ILE A 179 0.04 29.64 -8.18
N TYR A 180 0.67 28.47 -8.02
CA TYR A 180 2.14 28.34 -7.87
C TYR A 180 2.69 27.10 -8.57
N LYS A 181 3.94 27.17 -9.05
CA LYS A 181 4.70 26.09 -9.68
C LYS A 181 6.04 25.92 -8.96
N LEU A 182 6.54 24.68 -8.88
CA LEU A 182 7.91 24.43 -8.40
C LEU A 182 8.91 25.03 -9.39
N ASP A 183 9.84 25.84 -8.89
CA ASP A 183 10.89 26.38 -9.74
C ASP A 183 11.92 25.31 -10.06
N GLY A 184 11.97 24.92 -11.34
CA GLY A 184 12.98 24.01 -11.89
C GLY A 184 14.35 24.67 -12.11
N SER A 185 14.55 25.93 -11.71
CA SER A 185 15.78 26.70 -11.98
C SER A 185 16.82 26.62 -10.87
N GLY A 186 16.99 25.43 -10.28
CA GLY A 186 18.27 25.04 -9.68
C GLY A 186 19.21 24.62 -10.82
N LYS A 187 20.16 25.49 -11.15
CA LYS A 187 21.22 25.32 -12.17
C LYS A 187 21.60 23.86 -12.47
N LYS A 188 21.43 23.44 -13.73
CA LYS A 188 22.36 22.50 -14.36
C LYS A 188 23.72 23.16 -14.55
#